data_AF-A0A419SRF0-F1
#
_entry.id   AF-A0A419SRF0-F1
#
_cell.length_a   1.000
_cell.length_b   1.000
_cell.length_c   1.000
_cell.angle_alpha   90.00
_cell.angle_beta   90.00
_cell.angle_gamma   90.00
#
_symmetry.space_group_name_H-M   'P 1'
#
loop_
_entity.id
_entity.type
_entity.pdbx_description
1 polymer ?
#
loop_
_entity_poly.entity_id
_entity_poly.type
_entity_poly.pdbx_seq_one_letter_code
_entity_poly.pdbx_strand_id
1 'polypeptide(L)' 'MEQVNQIGDEETPIFQISIGQTFKPYAWRASHHMDFQFECLYCDSESLKGYQVEDQYGNMGKIATCPDCERVNAKY' A
#
# COMPACT_ATOMS: atom_id res chain seq x y z
N MET A 1 -5.39 8.63 -39.33
CA MET A 1 -4.86 7.46 -38.60
C MET A 1 -3.40 7.81 -38.38
N GLU A 2 -2.87 7.97 -37.16
CA GLU A 2 -3.02 7.13 -35.97
C GLU A 2 -3.12 7.98 -34.70
N GLN A 3 -4.04 7.59 -33.80
CA GLN A 3 -3.96 7.91 -32.38
C GLN A 3 -3.14 6.78 -31.74
N VAL A 4 -2.11 7.10 -30.96
CA VAL A 4 -1.65 6.21 -29.89
C VAL A 4 -1.31 7.05 -28.66
N ASN A 5 -2.30 7.12 -27.78
CA ASN A 5 -2.22 7.55 -26.40
C ASN A 5 -1.65 6.38 -25.60
N GLN A 6 -0.49 6.53 -24.95
CA GLN A 6 -0.04 5.60 -23.89
C GLN A 6 0.60 6.41 -22.77
N ILE A 7 -0.24 6.74 -21.79
CA ILE A 7 0.17 7.11 -20.44
C ILE A 7 0.77 5.83 -19.87
N GLY A 8 2.10 5.76 -19.79
CA GLY A 8 2.76 4.68 -19.08
C GLY A 8 2.58 4.92 -17.59
N ASP A 9 1.62 4.21 -16.98
CA ASP A 9 1.68 3.94 -15.55
C ASP A 9 3.00 3.18 -15.30
N GLU A 10 4.00 3.87 -14.75
CA GLU A 10 5.17 3.21 -14.18
C GLU A 10 4.67 2.32 -13.03
N GLU A 11 4.42 1.06 -13.36
CA GLU A 11 4.06 -0.01 -12.45
C GLU A 11 5.15 -0.15 -11.37
N THR A 12 4.97 0.56 -10.26
CA THR A 12 5.89 0.55 -9.12
C THR A 12 5.82 -0.79 -8.37
N PRO A 13 6.94 -1.29 -7.81
CA PRO A 13 7.18 -2.72 -7.61
C PRO A 13 6.44 -3.34 -6.40
N ILE A 14 5.45 -2.65 -5.86
CA ILE A 14 4.59 -3.08 -4.75
C ILE A 14 3.60 -4.20 -5.17
N PHE A 15 3.81 -4.86 -6.31
CA PHE A 15 2.91 -5.88 -6.86
C PHE A 15 2.75 -7.11 -5.98
N GLN A 16 3.73 -7.42 -5.12
CA GLN A 16 3.61 -8.57 -4.22
C GLN A 16 2.69 -8.33 -3.02
N ILE A 17 2.45 -7.06 -2.66
CA ILE A 17 1.57 -6.73 -1.53
C ILE A 17 0.17 -6.50 -2.08
N SER A 18 -0.76 -7.42 -1.82
CA SER A 18 -2.15 -7.30 -2.31
C SER A 18 -3.03 -6.49 -1.37
N ILE A 19 -4.00 -5.76 -1.92
CA ILE A 19 -5.08 -5.16 -1.11
C ILE A 19 -5.84 -6.30 -0.41
N GLY A 20 -6.12 -6.12 0.88
CA GLY A 20 -6.85 -7.08 1.71
C GLY A 20 -6.00 -8.18 2.34
N GLN A 21 -4.72 -8.30 1.95
CA GLN A 21 -3.80 -9.19 2.64
C GLN A 21 -3.48 -8.67 4.04
N THR A 22 -3.17 -9.57 4.97
CA THR A 22 -2.58 -9.20 6.24
C THR A 22 -1.15 -8.70 6.03
N PHE A 23 -0.85 -7.51 6.54
CA PHE A 23 0.45 -6.88 6.47
C PHE A 23 1.08 -6.82 7.86
N LYS A 24 2.29 -7.38 7.97
CA LYS A 24 3.10 -7.32 9.19
C LYS A 24 4.30 -6.42 8.93
N PRO A 25 4.33 -5.19 9.49
CA PRO A 25 5.38 -4.23 9.19
C PRO A 25 6.80 -4.78 9.38
N TYR A 26 7.04 -5.60 10.41
CA TYR A 26 8.36 -6.18 10.69
C TYR A 26 8.85 -7.22 9.66
N ALA A 27 7.95 -7.81 8.88
CA ALA A 27 8.32 -8.73 7.81
C ALA A 27 8.82 -7.99 6.55
N TRP A 28 8.59 -6.68 6.50
CA TRP A 28 8.96 -5.80 5.41
C TRP A 28 9.91 -4.73 5.96
N ARG A 29 10.73 -4.10 5.12
CA ARG A 29 11.47 -2.90 5.53
C ARG A 29 10.52 -1.72 5.55
N ALA A 30 9.55 -1.75 6.47
CA ALA A 30 8.46 -0.80 6.55
C ALA A 30 8.78 0.32 7.54
N SER A 31 8.69 1.57 7.09
CA SER A 31 8.77 2.76 7.94
C SER A 31 7.43 3.47 7.94
N HIS A 32 7.01 3.97 9.11
CA HIS A 32 5.80 4.79 9.20
C HIS A 32 5.97 6.04 8.33
N HIS A 33 4.93 6.37 7.56
CA HIS A 33 4.91 7.54 6.67
C HIS A 33 3.90 8.59 7.16
N MET A 34 2.64 8.20 7.33
CA MET A 34 1.57 9.10 7.80
C MET A 34 0.36 8.33 8.34
N ASP A 35 -0.54 9.02 9.00
CA ASP A 35 -1.84 8.46 9.43
C ASP A 35 -2.97 9.02 8.55
N PHE A 36 -4.02 8.22 8.40
CA PHE A 36 -5.19 8.51 7.59
C PHE A 36 -6.45 8.43 8.46
N GLN A 37 -7.38 9.37 8.25
CA GLN A 37 -8.72 9.40 8.86
C GLN A 37 -9.74 8.88 7.84
N PHE A 38 -9.65 7.60 7.52
CA PHE A 38 -10.53 6.91 6.57
C PHE A 38 -10.94 5.57 7.15
N GLU A 39 -12.15 5.14 6.79
CA GLU A 39 -12.71 3.86 7.22
C GLU A 39 -11.96 2.67 6.58
N CYS A 40 -11.70 1.65 7.40
CA CYS A 40 -11.16 0.38 6.96
C CYS A 40 -12.19 -0.38 6.14
N LEU A 41 -11.80 -0.92 4.98
CA LEU A 41 -12.70 -1.65 4.08
C LEU A 41 -13.13 -3.03 4.64
N TYR A 42 -12.56 -3.45 5.78
CA TYR A 42 -12.69 -4.81 6.29
C TYR A 42 -13.25 -4.92 7.70
N CYS A 43 -13.14 -3.86 8.50
CA CYS A 43 -13.54 -3.87 9.90
C CYS A 43 -14.08 -2.53 10.40
N ASP A 44 -14.36 -1.59 9.49
CA ASP A 44 -15.01 -0.31 9.74
C ASP A 44 -14.29 0.60 10.77
N SER A 45 -13.00 0.32 11.04
CA SER A 45 -12.16 1.18 11.87
C SER A 45 -11.91 2.51 11.17
N GLU A 46 -12.01 3.62 11.90
CA GLU A 46 -11.96 4.99 11.34
C GLU A 46 -10.53 5.49 11.05
N SER A 47 -9.50 4.67 11.28
CA SER A 47 -8.11 5.07 11.09
C SER A 47 -7.29 4.04 10.32
N LEU A 48 -6.39 4.54 9.47
CA LEU A 48 -5.39 3.71 8.78
C LEU A 48 -3.99 4.29 9.01
N LYS A 49 -3.00 3.41 8.96
CA LYS A 49 -1.57 3.75 9.03
C LYS A 49 -0.91 3.55 7.68
N GLY A 50 -0.27 4.60 7.20
CA GLY A 50 0.55 4.60 6.00
C GLY A 50 1.98 4.16 6.30
N TYR A 51 2.50 3.27 5.47
CA TYR A 51 3.89 2.82 5.53
C TYR A 51 4.56 3.02 4.18
N GLN A 52 5.80 3.48 4.21
CA GLN A 52 6.73 3.29 3.10
C GLN A 52 7.38 1.91 3.28
N VAL A 53 7.44 1.13 2.21
CA VAL A 53 7.95 -0.24 2.22
C VAL A 53 9.05 -0.40 1.18
N GLU A 54 10.10 -1.13 1.55
CA GLU A 54 11.17 -1.55 0.64
C GLU A 54 11.16 -3.08 0.52
N ASP A 55 11.20 -3.60 -0.71
CA ASP A 55 11.34 -5.04 -0.97
C ASP A 55 12.80 -5.51 -0.92
N GLN A 56 13.03 -6.80 -1.14
CA GLN A 56 14.36 -7.40 -1.11
C GLN A 56 15.30 -6.94 -2.25
N TYR A 57 14.75 -6.31 -3.29
CA TYR A 57 15.49 -5.79 -4.44
C TYR A 57 15.75 -4.28 -4.32
N GLY A 58 15.33 -3.65 -3.22
CA GLY A 58 15.47 -2.21 -2.99
C GLY A 58 14.36 -1.38 -3.61
N ASN A 59 13.28 -2.01 -4.09
CA ASN A 59 12.17 -1.29 -4.67
C ASN A 59 11.28 -0.69 -3.58
N MET A 60 10.88 0.56 -3.80
CA MET A 60 10.09 1.33 -2.85
C MET A 60 8.60 1.35 -3.22
N GLY A 61 7.75 1.39 -2.19
CA GLY A 61 6.31 1.53 -2.32
C GLY A 61 5.68 2.22 -1.11
N LYS A 62 4.42 2.62 -1.23
CA LYS A 62 3.62 3.04 -0.07
C LYS A 62 2.29 2.32 -0.03
N ILE A 63 1.87 1.98 1.19
CA ILE A 63 0.63 1.28 1.46
C ILE A 63 -0.06 1.85 2.68
N ALA A 64 -1.39 1.78 2.70
CA ALA A 64 -2.19 2.08 3.88
C ALA A 64 -2.71 0.75 4.47
N THR A 65 -2.61 0.61 5.79
CA THR A 65 -3.03 -0.60 6.52
C THR A 65 -3.89 -0.25 7.72
N CYS A 66 -4.86 -1.09 8.06
CA CYS A 66 -5.65 -0.90 9.27
C CYS A 66 -4.87 -1.38 10.52
N PRO A 67 -4.76 -0.58 11.59
CA PRO A 67 -4.09 -0.99 12.83
C PRO A 67 -4.85 -2.08 13.60
N ASP A 68 -6.17 -2.22 13.37
CA ASP A 68 -7.02 -3.13 14.16
C ASP A 68 -7.11 -4.53 13.53
N CYS A 69 -7.23 -4.61 12.20
CA CYS A 69 -7.34 -5.88 11.49
C CYS A 69 -6.11 -6.23 10.66
N GLU A 70 -5.07 -5.38 10.68
CA GLU A 70 -3.78 -5.56 10.00
C GLU A 70 -3.86 -5.72 8.47
N ARG A 71 -4.99 -5.40 7.84
CA ARG A 71 -5.17 -5.57 6.39
C ARG A 71 -4.71 -4.36 5.60
N VAL A 72 -4.15 -4.61 4.42
CA VAL A 72 -3.84 -3.57 3.44
C VAL A 72 -5.13 -3.00 2.87
N ASN A 73 -5.35 -1.70 3.09
CA ASN A 73 -6.50 -0.97 2.58
C ASN A 73 -6.25 -0.41 1.18
N ALA A 74 -5.05 0.11 0.92
CA ALA A 74 -4.71 0.76 -0.35
C ALA A 74 -3.20 0.77 -0.62
N LYS A 75 -2.84 1.05 -1.88
CA LYS A 75 -1.50 1.46 -2.35
C LYS A 75 -1.60 2.92 -2.81
N TYR A 76 -0.59 3.75 -2.55
CA TYR A 76 -0.62 5.19 -2.87
C TYR A 76 0.78 5.79 -3.13
#